data_AF-A0A0L8FUF8-F1
#
_entry.id   AF-A0A0L8FUF8-F1
#
_cell.length_a   1.000
_cell.length_b   1.000
_cell.length_c   1.000
_cell.angle_alpha   90.00
_cell.angle_beta   90.00
_cell.angle_gamma   90.00
#
_symmetry.space_group_name_H-M   'P 1'
#
loop_
_entity.id
_entity.type
_entity.pdbx_description
1 polymer ?
#
loop_
_entity_poly.entity_id
_entity_poly.type
_entity_poly.pdbx_seq_one_letter_code
_entity_poly.pdbx_strand_id
1 'polypeptide(L)'
;MASLITLRLFGAPLRKNLSICRTLPVIASFSSSKRLQLKQIVCKTEGNVTTIEGVRIPSPRKDNVIPEKYFSKPTACPLCRLNLKVKYSDVLIVSQFVDAFGKLLPQHVTKLCNRQHKHMNMLVNFATRAGLLRSLAPPGPDGKPNYKPPYKYLKYNVHYEKPLKKH
;
A
#
# COMPACT_ATOMS: atom_id res chain seq x y z
N MET A 1 26.40 10.51 -81.76
CA MET A 1 27.78 10.67 -81.23
C MET A 1 27.84 9.96 -79.89
N ALA A 2 28.73 8.99 -79.78
CA ALA A 2 28.92 8.13 -78.62
C ALA A 2 30.08 8.64 -77.76
N SER A 3 29.91 8.58 -76.44
CA SER A 3 30.96 8.39 -75.42
C SER A 3 30.23 8.35 -74.05
N LEU A 4 30.02 7.17 -73.45
CA LEU A 4 30.96 6.35 -72.67
C LEU A 4 31.37 6.98 -71.32
N ILE A 5 31.46 6.08 -70.31
CA ILE A 5 32.20 6.12 -69.03
C ILE A 5 31.30 6.32 -67.78
N THR A 6 31.32 5.55 -66.69
CA THR A 6 31.67 4.15 -66.35
C THR A 6 31.21 3.90 -64.90
N LEU A 7 30.72 2.68 -64.63
CA LEU A 7 30.92 1.80 -63.45
C LEU A 7 30.92 2.36 -62.01
N ARG A 8 30.09 1.75 -61.14
CA ARG A 8 30.57 0.85 -60.07
C ARG A 8 29.45 -0.03 -59.51
N LEU A 9 29.70 -1.34 -59.57
CA LEU A 9 29.01 -2.40 -58.83
C LEU A 9 29.15 -2.20 -57.31
N PHE A 10 28.17 -2.64 -56.52
CA PHE A 10 28.40 -3.49 -55.35
C PHE A 10 27.07 -4.06 -54.81
N GLY A 11 26.94 -5.40 -54.79
CA GLY A 11 26.23 -6.14 -53.74
C GLY A 11 24.74 -6.46 -53.92
N ALA A 12 24.44 -7.63 -54.47
CA ALA A 12 23.39 -8.52 -53.92
C ALA A 12 24.00 -9.29 -52.70
N PRO A 13 23.29 -10.11 -51.89
CA PRO A 13 21.91 -10.59 -51.99
C PRO A 13 21.18 -10.71 -50.61
N LEU A 14 20.01 -11.36 -50.64
CA LEU A 14 19.43 -12.24 -49.60
C LEU A 14 18.08 -11.80 -49.00
N ARG A 15 17.06 -12.46 -49.58
CA ARG A 15 15.83 -12.92 -48.95
C ARG A 15 15.94 -13.09 -47.44
N LYS A 16 15.00 -12.48 -46.72
CA LYS A 16 14.36 -13.14 -45.57
C LYS A 16 12.86 -13.01 -45.75
N ASN A 17 12.22 -14.16 -45.94
CA ASN A 17 10.78 -14.30 -45.95
C ASN A 17 10.24 -13.71 -44.64
N LEU A 18 9.43 -12.66 -44.72
CA LEU A 18 8.51 -12.30 -43.64
C LEU A 18 7.42 -13.37 -43.63
N SER A 19 7.66 -14.46 -42.90
CA SER A 19 6.56 -15.30 -42.44
C SER A 19 5.73 -14.45 -41.49
N ILE A 20 4.59 -13.99 -42.00
CA ILE A 20 3.52 -13.40 -41.22
C ILE A 20 3.06 -14.48 -40.23
N CYS A 21 3.67 -14.52 -39.05
CA CYS A 21 3.12 -15.26 -37.93
C CYS A 21 1.91 -14.45 -37.46
N ARG A 22 0.72 -14.83 -37.93
CA ARG A 22 -0.56 -14.35 -37.39
C ARG A 22 -0.62 -14.80 -35.93
N THR A 23 -0.10 -13.98 -35.01
CA THR A 23 -0.38 -14.13 -33.59
C THR A 23 -1.86 -13.79 -33.39
N LEU A 24 -2.69 -14.83 -33.32
CA LEU A 24 -4.06 -14.70 -32.85
C LEU A 24 -4.02 -14.01 -31.48
N PRO A 25 -4.88 -13.01 -31.22
CA PRO A 25 -4.96 -12.41 -29.90
C PRO A 25 -5.44 -13.51 -28.94
N VAL A 26 -4.58 -13.94 -28.03
CA VAL A 26 -5.01 -14.70 -26.86
C VAL A 26 -5.89 -13.74 -26.06
N ILE A 27 -7.20 -13.85 -26.25
CA ILE A 27 -8.19 -13.19 -25.40
C ILE A 27 -8.06 -13.87 -24.05
N ALA A 28 -7.23 -13.32 -23.16
CA ALA A 28 -7.27 -13.70 -21.76
C ALA A 28 -8.69 -13.40 -21.26
N SER A 29 -9.43 -14.44 -20.91
CA SER A 29 -10.75 -14.33 -20.34
C SER A 29 -10.66 -13.55 -19.02
N PHE A 30 -11.04 -12.28 -19.06
CA PHE A 30 -11.15 -11.47 -17.85
C PHE A 30 -12.41 -11.94 -17.10
N SER A 31 -12.23 -12.73 -16.05
CA SER A 31 -13.30 -13.01 -15.11
C SER A 31 -13.26 -11.96 -14.00
N SER A 32 -14.20 -11.01 -14.01
CA SER A 32 -14.37 -10.09 -12.89
C SER A 32 -15.38 -10.65 -11.90
N SER A 33 -14.90 -11.30 -10.84
CA SER A 33 -15.76 -11.68 -9.72
C SER A 33 -16.11 -10.45 -8.86
N LYS A 34 -17.27 -10.48 -8.21
CA LYS A 34 -17.69 -9.40 -7.28
C LYS A 34 -16.71 -9.33 -6.10
N ARG A 35 -16.30 -8.12 -5.69
CA ARG A 35 -15.47 -7.93 -4.48
C ARG A 35 -16.27 -8.32 -3.24
N LEU A 36 -15.90 -9.43 -2.60
CA LEU A 36 -16.60 -9.99 -1.42
C LEU A 36 -16.39 -9.23 -0.11
N GLN A 37 -15.43 -8.27 -0.08
CA GLN A 37 -15.06 -7.46 1.09
C GLN A 37 -14.83 -8.31 2.36
N LEU A 38 -14.00 -9.34 2.23
CA LEU A 38 -13.65 -10.25 3.33
C LEU A 38 -12.63 -9.59 4.27
N LYS A 39 -12.79 -9.84 5.58
CA LYS A 39 -11.89 -9.28 6.60
C LYS A 39 -10.79 -10.25 7.00
N GLN A 40 -11.08 -11.54 7.09
CA GLN A 40 -10.09 -12.56 7.42
C GLN A 40 -10.23 -13.76 6.48
N ILE A 41 -9.07 -14.26 6.05
CA ILE A 41 -8.95 -15.53 5.33
C ILE A 41 -8.39 -16.54 6.33
N VAL A 42 -9.09 -17.66 6.50
CA VAL A 42 -8.68 -18.74 7.38
C VAL A 42 -8.31 -19.93 6.52
N CYS A 43 -7.07 -20.40 6.66
CA CYS A 43 -6.61 -21.62 6.01
C CYS A 43 -6.58 -22.74 7.05
N LYS A 44 -7.34 -23.80 6.82
CA LYS A 44 -7.32 -25.02 7.63
C LYS A 44 -6.72 -26.14 6.78
N THR A 45 -5.73 -26.84 7.31
CA THR A 45 -5.12 -27.99 6.65
C THR A 45 -5.49 -29.24 7.43
N GLU A 46 -6.33 -30.08 6.85
CA GLU A 46 -6.72 -31.37 7.41
C GLU A 46 -6.14 -32.47 6.51
N GLY A 47 -5.05 -33.08 6.95
CA GLY A 47 -4.29 -34.05 6.15
C GLY A 47 -3.74 -33.42 4.86
N ASN A 48 -4.21 -33.91 3.70
CA ASN A 48 -3.81 -33.44 2.38
C ASN A 48 -4.74 -32.36 1.79
N VAL A 49 -5.84 -32.01 2.45
CA VAL A 49 -6.81 -31.03 1.95
C VAL A 49 -6.61 -29.69 2.66
N THR A 50 -6.41 -28.62 1.89
CA THR A 50 -6.33 -27.25 2.37
C THR A 50 -7.64 -26.51 2.08
N THR A 51 -8.45 -26.30 3.11
CA THR A 51 -9.71 -25.56 3.01
C THR A 51 -9.45 -24.09 3.30
N ILE A 52 -9.77 -23.21 2.33
CA ILE A 52 -9.60 -21.76 2.44
C ILE A 52 -10.98 -21.11 2.59
N GLU A 53 -11.26 -20.57 3.78
CA GLU A 53 -12.54 -19.96 4.12
C GLU A 53 -12.41 -18.43 4.27
N GLY A 54 -13.37 -17.69 3.73
CA GLY A 54 -13.49 -16.25 3.91
C GLY A 54 -14.48 -15.89 5.02
N VAL A 55 -13.99 -15.39 6.16
CA VAL A 55 -14.82 -15.07 7.32
C VAL A 55 -15.05 -13.55 7.44
N ARG A 56 -16.30 -13.14 7.61
CA ARG A 56 -16.69 -11.75 7.88
C ARG A 56 -16.70 -11.49 9.39
N ILE A 57 -15.65 -10.85 9.89
CA ILE A 57 -15.52 -10.56 11.32
C ILE A 57 -15.94 -9.10 11.57
N PRO A 58 -16.80 -8.81 12.56
CA PRO A 58 -17.10 -7.43 12.94
C PRO A 58 -15.85 -6.69 13.40
N SER A 59 -15.76 -5.36 13.24
CA SER A 59 -14.68 -4.59 13.86
C SER A 59 -14.84 -4.58 15.39
N PRO A 60 -13.75 -4.66 16.17
CA PRO A 60 -13.82 -4.57 17.62
C PRO A 60 -14.15 -3.16 18.13
N ARG A 61 -14.11 -2.16 17.25
CA ARG A 61 -14.30 -0.73 17.57
C ARG A 61 -15.71 -0.23 17.24
N LYS A 62 -16.66 -1.11 16.92
CA LYS A 62 -18.03 -0.73 16.50
C LYS A 62 -18.73 0.15 17.51
N ASP A 63 -18.55 -0.13 18.79
CA ASP A 63 -19.25 0.56 19.87
C ASP A 63 -18.65 1.95 20.15
N ASN A 64 -17.37 2.14 19.81
CA ASN A 64 -16.60 3.37 20.04
C ASN A 64 -16.56 4.29 18.81
N VAL A 65 -17.48 4.12 17.87
CA VAL A 65 -17.57 4.99 16.69
C VAL A 65 -18.22 6.31 17.10
N ILE A 66 -17.56 7.42 16.74
CA ILE A 66 -18.09 8.76 16.99
C ILE A 66 -19.39 8.93 16.20
N PRO A 67 -20.53 9.19 16.85
CA PRO A 67 -21.80 9.31 16.13
C PRO A 67 -21.84 10.61 15.32
N GLU A 68 -22.63 10.59 14.25
CA GLU A 68 -22.60 11.64 13.23
C GLU A 68 -23.00 13.03 13.73
N LYS A 69 -23.74 13.07 14.84
CA LYS A 69 -24.24 14.29 15.50
C LYS A 69 -23.13 15.25 15.95
N TYR A 70 -21.92 14.76 16.19
CA TYR A 70 -20.80 15.59 16.66
C TYR A 70 -19.98 16.22 15.53
N PHE A 71 -20.33 16.00 14.25
CA PHE A 71 -19.56 16.53 13.13
C PHE A 71 -20.12 17.87 12.64
N SER A 72 -19.29 18.92 12.72
CA SER A 72 -19.60 20.27 12.24
C SER A 72 -19.77 20.37 10.71
N LYS A 73 -19.14 19.46 9.93
CA LYS A 73 -19.15 19.47 8.46
C LYS A 73 -19.27 18.05 7.91
N PRO A 74 -20.39 17.65 7.27
CA PRO A 74 -20.59 16.27 6.83
C PRO A 74 -19.70 15.84 5.65
N THR A 75 -19.16 16.80 4.88
CA THR A 75 -18.40 16.53 3.65
C THR A 75 -16.88 16.49 3.85
N ALA A 76 -16.37 16.87 5.03
CA ALA A 76 -14.93 16.93 5.26
C ALA A 76 -14.32 15.54 5.54
N CYS A 77 -13.01 15.44 5.63
CA CYS A 77 -12.34 14.19 6.01
C CYS A 77 -12.48 13.90 7.52
N PRO A 78 -12.37 12.64 8.01
CA PRO A 78 -12.61 12.31 9.41
C PRO A 78 -11.85 13.18 10.44
N LEU A 79 -10.56 13.47 10.22
CA LEU A 79 -9.80 14.34 11.14
C LEU A 79 -10.09 15.83 10.93
N CYS A 80 -10.39 16.24 9.67
CA CYS A 80 -10.82 17.60 9.35
C CYS A 80 -12.11 17.96 10.11
N ARG A 81 -13.06 17.03 10.18
CA ARG A 81 -14.36 17.22 10.86
C ARG A 81 -14.19 17.50 12.35
N LEU A 82 -13.20 16.85 12.96
CA LEU A 82 -12.89 16.95 14.38
C LEU A 82 -11.92 18.10 14.71
N ASN A 83 -11.35 18.78 13.70
CA ASN A 83 -10.34 19.83 13.85
C ASN A 83 -9.15 19.44 14.76
N LEU A 84 -8.78 18.15 14.77
CA LEU A 84 -7.72 17.64 15.65
C LEU A 84 -6.32 17.96 15.11
N LYS A 85 -5.44 18.41 16.01
CA LYS A 85 -4.01 18.56 15.74
C LYS A 85 -3.26 17.34 16.27
N VAL A 86 -3.08 16.34 15.41
CA VAL A 86 -2.45 15.06 15.77
C VAL A 86 -0.93 15.17 15.79
N LYS A 87 -0.29 14.66 16.84
CA LYS A 87 1.15 14.45 16.98
C LYS A 87 1.49 12.97 16.81
N TYR A 88 2.77 12.66 16.57
CA TYR A 88 3.23 11.26 16.44
C TYR A 88 3.24 10.53 17.80
N SER A 89 3.25 11.27 18.91
CA SER A 89 3.07 10.76 20.27
C SER A 89 1.66 10.21 20.52
N ASP A 90 0.68 10.62 19.72
CA ASP A 90 -0.73 10.30 19.95
C ASP A 90 -1.06 8.91 19.40
N VAL A 91 -0.45 7.88 20.01
CA VAL A 91 -0.51 6.48 19.56
C VAL A 91 -1.94 5.97 19.44
N LEU A 92 -2.86 6.44 20.29
CA LEU A 92 -4.26 6.04 20.26
C LEU A 92 -4.99 6.50 18.99
N ILE A 93 -4.59 7.65 18.42
CA ILE A 93 -5.17 8.15 17.17
C ILE A 93 -4.42 7.53 15.98
N VAL A 94 -3.09 7.49 16.05
CA VAL A 94 -2.25 6.95 14.96
C VAL A 94 -2.58 5.48 14.70
N SER A 95 -2.72 4.66 15.74
CA SER A 95 -3.04 3.22 15.63
C SER A 95 -4.41 2.90 15.02
N GLN A 96 -5.29 3.90 14.87
CA GLN A 96 -6.57 3.72 14.19
C GLN A 96 -6.41 3.62 12.68
N PHE A 97 -5.41 4.30 12.12
CA PHE A 97 -5.14 4.37 10.67
C PHE A 97 -4.07 3.38 10.21
N VAL A 98 -3.54 2.59 11.13
CA VAL A 98 -2.44 1.65 10.89
C VAL A 98 -2.98 0.22 10.90
N ASP A 99 -2.37 -0.62 10.06
CA ASP A 99 -2.65 -2.04 9.95
C ASP A 99 -2.00 -2.86 11.08
N ALA A 100 -2.31 -4.15 11.17
CA ALA A 100 -1.70 -5.06 12.14
C ALA A 100 -0.16 -5.11 12.04
N PHE A 101 0.38 -4.84 10.84
CA PHE A 101 1.82 -4.83 10.55
C PHE A 101 2.49 -3.46 10.70
N GLY A 102 1.81 -2.45 11.25
CA GLY A 102 2.42 -1.14 11.48
C GLY A 102 2.49 -0.24 10.23
N LYS A 103 1.86 -0.64 9.12
CA LYS A 103 1.78 0.15 7.88
C LYS A 103 0.49 0.99 7.85
N LEU A 104 0.55 2.18 7.24
CA LEU A 104 -0.63 3.02 7.05
C LEU A 104 -1.64 2.36 6.09
N LEU A 105 -2.91 2.34 6.48
CA LEU A 105 -4.01 1.88 5.62
C LEU A 105 -4.17 2.77 4.38
N PRO A 106 -4.58 2.22 3.22
CA PRO A 106 -4.70 2.99 1.99
C PRO A 106 -5.75 4.09 2.11
N GLN A 107 -5.54 5.17 1.35
CA GLN A 107 -6.37 6.38 1.44
C GLN A 107 -7.86 6.12 1.15
N HIS A 108 -8.17 5.28 0.17
CA HIS A 108 -9.55 4.98 -0.21
C HIS A 108 -10.34 4.27 0.89
N VAL A 109 -9.65 3.62 1.84
CA VAL A 109 -10.24 2.98 3.03
C VAL A 109 -10.33 3.99 4.17
N THR A 110 -9.25 4.72 4.47
CA THR A 110 -9.22 5.68 5.59
C THR A 110 -10.06 6.94 5.36
N LYS A 111 -10.38 7.27 4.10
CA LYS A 111 -11.14 8.47 3.68
C LYS A 111 -10.52 9.79 4.16
N LEU A 112 -9.21 9.82 4.40
CA LEU A 112 -8.48 11.04 4.66
C LEU A 112 -8.29 11.85 3.36
N CYS A 113 -8.25 13.17 3.46
CA CYS A 113 -7.86 14.02 2.33
C CYS A 113 -6.36 13.85 2.02
N ASN A 114 -5.94 14.12 0.78
CA ASN A 114 -4.56 13.88 0.30
C ASN A 114 -3.51 14.49 1.25
N ARG A 115 -3.76 15.73 1.70
CA ARG A 115 -2.89 16.46 2.63
C ARG A 115 -2.73 15.74 3.96
N GLN A 116 -3.84 15.31 4.56
CA GLN A 116 -3.79 14.61 5.84
C GLN A 116 -3.29 13.19 5.73
N HIS A 117 -3.55 12.49 4.63
CA HIS A 117 -3.02 11.17 4.40
C HIS A 117 -1.49 11.19 4.33
N LYS A 118 -0.91 12.15 3.60
CA LYS A 118 0.55 12.40 3.59
C LYS A 118 1.07 12.77 4.98
N HIS A 119 0.35 13.63 5.71
CA HIS A 119 0.73 14.00 7.06
C HIS A 119 0.74 12.79 8.00
N MET A 120 -0.30 11.97 7.97
CA MET A 120 -0.43 10.77 8.80
C MET A 120 0.65 9.74 8.45
N ASN A 121 1.02 9.60 7.18
CA ASN A 121 2.16 8.76 6.78
C ASN A 121 3.47 9.21 7.45
N MET A 122 3.74 10.51 7.48
CA MET A 122 4.90 11.05 8.18
C MET A 122 4.84 10.79 9.69
N LEU A 123 3.67 10.97 10.32
CA LEU A 123 3.48 10.71 11.75
C LEU A 123 3.69 9.24 12.11
N VAL A 124 3.18 8.31 11.29
CA VAL A 124 3.41 6.87 11.46
C VAL A 124 4.90 6.55 11.37
N ASN A 125 5.61 7.09 10.38
CA ASN A 125 7.05 6.88 10.24
C ASN A 125 7.84 7.42 11.45
N PHE A 126 7.45 8.57 11.98
CA PHE A 126 8.04 9.13 13.20
C PHE A 126 7.74 8.26 14.43
N ALA A 127 6.50 7.83 14.62
CA ALA A 127 6.11 6.98 15.73
C ALA A 127 6.83 5.62 15.70
N THR A 128 6.99 5.02 14.51
CA THR A 128 7.74 3.79 14.32
C THR A 128 9.22 3.97 14.64
N ARG A 129 9.85 5.04 14.16
CA ARG A 129 11.26 5.35 14.46
C ARG A 129 11.52 5.68 15.93
N ALA A 130 10.56 6.33 16.58
CA ALA A 130 10.59 6.61 18.01
C ALA A 130 10.32 5.35 18.87
N GLY A 131 9.97 4.21 18.27
CA GLY A 131 9.69 2.95 18.97
C GLY A 131 8.31 2.86 19.62
N LEU A 132 7.39 3.80 19.34
CA LEU A 132 6.06 3.85 19.93
C LEU A 132 5.10 2.77 19.40
N LEU A 133 5.37 2.23 18.20
CA LEU A 133 4.50 1.25 17.50
C LEU A 133 5.11 -0.16 17.42
N ARG A 134 6.04 -0.51 18.32
CA ARG A 134 6.81 -1.78 18.23
C ARG A 134 5.94 -3.05 18.32
N SER A 135 4.79 -2.98 19.00
CA SER A 135 3.85 -4.11 19.11
C SER A 135 3.22 -4.50 17.76
N LEU A 136 3.14 -3.57 16.81
CA LEU A 136 2.57 -3.78 15.48
C LEU A 136 3.61 -4.24 14.46
N ALA A 137 4.87 -4.47 14.86
CA ALA A 137 5.87 -4.96 13.93
C ALA A 137 5.49 -6.37 13.44
N PRO A 138 5.78 -6.71 12.18
CA PRO A 138 5.49 -8.03 11.65
C PRO A 138 6.18 -9.10 12.52
N PRO A 139 5.48 -10.21 12.80
CA PRO A 139 6.05 -11.29 13.59
C PRO A 139 7.25 -11.88 12.84
N GLY A 140 8.30 -12.19 13.59
CA GLY A 140 9.39 -13.02 13.10
C GLY A 140 8.99 -14.50 13.05
N PRO A 141 9.94 -15.39 12.69
CA PRO A 141 9.72 -16.84 12.71
C PRO A 141 9.24 -17.34 14.08
N ASP A 142 9.77 -16.74 15.14
CA ASP A 142 9.47 -17.08 16.53
C ASP A 142 8.10 -16.53 17.01
N GLY A 143 7.29 -15.92 16.13
CA GLY A 143 5.99 -15.34 16.45
C GLY A 143 6.04 -14.00 17.21
N LYS A 144 7.19 -13.61 17.76
CA LYS A 144 7.39 -12.30 18.42
C LYS A 144 7.58 -11.16 17.40
N PRO A 145 7.13 -9.92 17.70
CA PRO A 145 7.31 -8.77 16.83
C PRO A 145 8.80 -8.54 16.54
N ASN A 146 9.18 -8.67 15.28
CA ASN A 146 10.57 -8.57 14.85
C ASN A 146 10.84 -7.17 14.30
N TYR A 147 11.00 -6.21 15.22
CA TYR A 147 11.51 -4.89 14.86
C TYR A 147 13.04 -4.86 14.99
N LYS A 148 13.73 -4.82 13.84
CA LYS A 148 15.16 -4.53 13.78
C LYS A 148 15.34 -3.18 13.08
N PRO A 149 15.96 -2.17 13.73
CA PRO A 149 16.31 -0.96 13.03
C PRO A 149 17.26 -1.32 11.88
N PRO A 150 17.06 -0.77 10.67
CA PRO A 150 17.84 -1.14 9.49
C PRO A 150 19.34 -0.85 9.62
N TYR A 151 19.74 0.02 10.56
CA TYR A 151 21.13 0.40 10.78
C TYR A 151 21.46 0.53 12.27
N LYS A 152 22.70 0.16 12.64
CA LYS A 152 23.20 0.13 14.04
C LYS A 152 23.08 1.49 14.72
N TYR A 153 23.28 2.59 13.98
CA TYR A 153 23.18 3.95 14.50
C TYR A 153 21.74 4.43 14.75
N LEU A 154 20.71 3.69 14.34
CA LEU A 154 19.31 3.96 14.72
C LEU A 154 18.88 3.31 16.03
N LYS A 155 19.81 2.67 16.74
CA LYS A 155 19.49 2.06 18.04
C LYS A 155 19.16 3.11 19.11
N TYR A 156 19.59 4.35 18.92
CA TYR A 156 19.40 5.42 19.90
C TYR A 156 17.96 5.91 19.94
N ASN A 157 17.54 6.43 21.10
CA ASN A 157 16.22 7.03 21.27
C ASN A 157 16.11 8.28 20.38
N VAL A 158 15.10 8.30 19.51
CA VAL A 158 14.83 9.43 18.62
C VAL A 158 13.46 10.01 18.96
N HIS A 159 13.43 11.31 19.22
CA HIS A 159 12.19 12.08 19.40
C HIS A 159 12.17 13.23 18.39
N TYR A 160 10.99 13.54 17.87
CA TYR A 160 10.79 14.60 16.89
C TYR A 160 10.13 15.80 17.58
N GLU A 161 10.76 16.98 17.55
CA GLU A 161 10.23 18.16 18.26
C GLU A 161 9.21 18.97 17.44
N LYS A 162 9.24 18.86 16.10
CA LYS A 162 8.42 19.69 15.21
C LYS A 162 7.22 18.94 14.63
N PRO A 163 5.96 19.39 14.84
CA PRO A 163 4.91 19.14 13.87
C PRO A 163 5.22 19.96 12.61
N LEU A 164 5.08 19.32 11.45
CA LEU A 164 5.40 19.88 10.15
C LEU A 164 4.67 21.22 9.93
N LYS A 165 5.42 22.25 9.51
CA LYS A 165 4.89 23.58 9.21
C LYS A 165 3.67 23.46 8.28
N LYS A 166 2.62 24.24 8.57
CA LYS A 166 1.50 24.44 7.63
C LYS A 166 2.07 25.07 6.36
N HIS A 167 1.96 24.39 5.22
CA HIS A 167 1.90 25.05 3.92
C HIS A 167 0.48 25.53 3.65
#